data_AF-A0A4Q0HSP7-F1
#
_entry.id   AF-A0A4Q0HSP7-F1
#
_cell.length_a   1.000
_cell.length_b   1.000
_cell.length_c   1.000
_cell.angle_alpha   90.00
_cell.angle_beta   90.00
_cell.angle_gamma   90.00
#
_symmetry.space_group_name_H-M   'P 1'
#
loop_
_entity.id
_entity.type
_entity.pdbx_description
1 polymer ?
#
loop_
_entity_poly.entity_id
_entity_poly.type
_entity_poly.pdbx_seq_one_letter_code
_entity_poly.pdbx_strand_id
1 'polypeptide(L)'
;MAASVIRAALTGGLLLTAAFANGAEVPPPAYQLIALPAGVPSEVLYSVALQESGTRLRGQIVPWPWTLNVAGTGYRFATRSDACRALMIALQTAGPNRVDVGLGQTNIGANGHRYSYPCEGLDPYKNLSVTAQILAEQKAKGGDWITAAGRYHRPAGGEPAARYRRAFAKHLSRVTGINLMANNP
;
A
#
# COMPACT_ATOMS: atom_id res chain seq x y z
N MET A 1 19.24 29.42 71.54
CA MET A 1 19.82 28.28 70.81
C MET A 1 18.69 27.38 70.37
N ALA A 2 18.50 27.20 69.05
CA ALA A 2 17.90 26.06 68.33
C ALA A 2 17.33 26.56 67.00
N ALA A 3 18.11 26.41 65.91
CA ALA A 3 17.67 26.66 64.54
C ALA A 3 16.84 25.46 64.04
N SER A 4 15.67 25.74 63.47
CA SER A 4 14.81 24.71 62.87
C SER A 4 15.18 24.49 61.40
N VAL A 5 15.48 23.25 61.04
CA VAL A 5 15.94 22.82 59.72
C VAL A 5 14.73 22.48 58.85
N ILE A 6 14.52 23.23 57.77
CA ILE A 6 13.48 22.93 56.76
C ILE A 6 14.05 21.88 55.80
N ARG A 7 13.50 20.66 55.84
CA ARG A 7 13.76 19.62 54.82
C ARG A 7 12.80 19.81 53.65
N ALA A 8 13.32 20.23 52.51
CA ALA A 8 12.59 20.22 51.24
C ALA A 8 12.50 18.77 50.72
N ALA A 9 11.28 18.25 50.60
CA ALA A 9 11.01 16.97 49.96
C ALA A 9 10.89 17.16 48.44
N LEU A 10 11.85 16.66 47.67
CA LEU A 10 11.76 16.55 46.22
C LEU A 10 10.94 15.31 45.86
N THR A 11 9.69 15.49 45.43
CA THR A 11 8.90 14.45 44.77
C THR A 11 9.31 14.36 43.30
N GLY A 12 10.16 13.39 42.96
CA GLY A 12 10.46 13.03 41.58
C GLY A 12 9.29 12.30 40.95
N GLY A 13 8.59 12.94 40.02
CA GLY A 13 7.54 12.31 39.21
C GLY A 13 8.14 11.43 38.12
N LEU A 14 7.88 10.13 38.18
CA LEU A 14 8.26 9.17 37.15
C LEU A 14 7.30 9.32 35.96
N LEU A 15 7.73 10.01 34.90
CA LEU A 15 7.03 10.04 33.61
C LEU A 15 7.19 8.67 32.92
N LEU A 16 6.20 7.80 33.08
CA LEU A 16 6.05 6.58 32.27
C LEU A 16 5.69 6.98 30.84
N THR A 17 6.69 7.08 29.96
CA THR A 17 6.47 7.12 28.52
C THR A 17 6.09 5.72 28.06
N ALA A 18 4.79 5.49 27.84
CA ALA A 18 4.32 4.30 27.16
C ALA A 18 4.85 4.33 25.71
N ALA A 19 5.92 3.58 25.44
CA ALA A 19 6.34 3.30 24.08
C ALA A 19 5.23 2.45 23.43
N PHE A 20 4.44 3.06 22.55
CA PHE A 20 3.54 2.30 21.68
C PHE A 20 4.42 1.43 20.78
N ALA A 21 4.53 0.15 21.11
CA ALA A 21 5.04 -0.83 20.17
C ALA A 21 4.11 -0.78 18.94
N ASN A 22 4.62 -0.30 17.81
CA ASN A 22 3.91 -0.46 16.54
C ASN A 22 3.87 -1.97 16.27
N GLY A 23 2.78 -2.61 16.67
CA GLY A 23 2.61 -4.05 16.51
C GLY A 23 2.64 -4.41 15.03
N ALA A 24 3.40 -5.46 14.70
CA ALA A 24 3.34 -6.06 13.38
C ALA A 24 1.88 -6.42 13.05
N GLU A 25 1.41 -6.00 11.88
CA GLU A 25 0.08 -6.30 11.38
C GLU A 25 0.17 -7.55 10.50
N VAL A 26 -0.55 -8.61 10.87
CA VAL A 26 -0.66 -9.79 10.01
C VAL A 26 -1.53 -9.42 8.80
N PRO A 27 -1.02 -9.51 7.55
CA PRO A 27 -1.82 -9.22 6.37
C PRO A 27 -3.07 -10.11 6.30
N PRO A 28 -4.22 -9.60 5.81
CA PRO A 28 -5.44 -10.41 5.72
C PRO A 28 -5.22 -11.69 4.90
N PRO A 29 -5.95 -12.80 5.17
CA PRO A 29 -5.69 -14.11 4.56
C PRO A 29 -5.63 -14.12 3.03
N ALA A 30 -6.46 -13.31 2.36
CA ALA A 30 -6.43 -13.18 0.91
C ALA A 30 -5.05 -12.76 0.37
N TYR A 31 -4.35 -11.84 1.05
CA TYR A 31 -3.01 -11.41 0.66
C TYR A 31 -1.99 -12.54 0.82
N GLN A 32 -2.09 -13.33 1.89
CA GLN A 32 -1.18 -14.45 2.12
C GLN A 32 -1.35 -15.53 1.05
N LEU A 33 -2.60 -15.94 0.79
CA LEU A 33 -2.92 -16.99 -0.19
C LEU A 33 -2.54 -16.59 -1.61
N ILE A 34 -2.72 -15.32 -1.98
CA ILE A 34 -2.42 -14.82 -3.33
C ILE A 34 -0.92 -14.57 -3.54
N ALA A 35 -0.23 -14.07 -2.52
CA ALA A 35 1.19 -13.73 -2.65
C ALA A 35 2.08 -14.98 -2.71
N LEU A 36 1.70 -16.05 -2.00
CA LEU A 36 2.44 -17.32 -1.91
C LEU A 36 2.81 -17.93 -3.29
N PRO A 37 1.87 -18.21 -4.22
CA PRO A 37 2.21 -18.82 -5.51
C PRO A 37 3.07 -17.93 -6.40
N ALA A 38 3.08 -16.60 -6.17
CA ALA A 38 3.92 -15.66 -6.90
C ALA A 38 5.32 -15.47 -6.26
N GLY A 39 5.60 -16.12 -5.12
CA GLY A 39 6.85 -15.94 -4.37
C GLY A 39 7.00 -14.53 -3.78
N VAL A 40 5.89 -13.81 -3.57
CA VAL A 40 5.87 -12.46 -2.99
C VAL A 40 5.56 -12.58 -1.49
N PRO A 41 6.30 -11.92 -0.60
CA PRO A 41 5.91 -11.83 0.81
C PRO A 41 4.55 -11.14 0.96
N SER A 42 3.69 -11.68 1.80
CA SER A 42 2.32 -11.16 1.97
C SER A 42 2.29 -9.70 2.44
N GLU A 43 3.28 -9.32 3.25
CA GLU A 43 3.50 -7.98 3.79
C GLU A 43 3.86 -7.00 2.69
N VAL A 44 4.60 -7.45 1.66
CA VAL A 44 4.94 -6.65 0.48
C VAL A 44 3.68 -6.39 -0.35
N LEU A 45 2.91 -7.43 -0.68
CA LEU A 45 1.68 -7.27 -1.45
C LEU A 45 0.67 -6.37 -0.74
N TYR A 46 0.50 -6.57 0.57
CA TYR A 46 -0.40 -5.76 1.38
C TYR A 46 0.06 -4.29 1.48
N SER A 47 1.37 -4.06 1.64
CA SER A 47 1.94 -2.71 1.66
C SER A 47 1.78 -1.98 0.32
N VAL A 48 1.86 -2.68 -0.81
CA VAL A 48 1.52 -2.11 -2.12
C VAL A 48 0.04 -1.74 -2.16
N ALA A 49 -0.88 -2.64 -1.80
CA ALA A 49 -2.31 -2.33 -1.83
C ALA A 49 -2.70 -1.16 -0.91
N LEU A 50 -2.03 -1.02 0.25
CA LEU A 50 -2.20 0.11 1.16
C LEU A 50 -1.75 1.44 0.54
N GLN A 51 -0.61 1.43 -0.16
CA GLN A 51 -0.07 2.59 -0.85
C GLN A 51 -0.94 2.99 -2.06
N GLU A 52 -1.44 2.01 -2.81
CA GLU A 52 -2.16 2.20 -4.07
C GLU A 52 -3.63 2.58 -3.88
N SER A 53 -4.35 1.89 -2.98
CA SER A 53 -5.80 2.08 -2.81
C SER A 53 -6.23 2.32 -1.36
N GLY A 54 -5.27 2.56 -0.46
CA GLY A 54 -5.53 2.80 0.95
C GLY A 54 -6.54 3.93 1.19
N THR A 55 -7.49 3.69 2.08
CA THR A 55 -8.46 4.68 2.55
C THR A 55 -8.62 4.58 4.06
N ARG A 56 -9.00 5.68 4.70
CA ARG A 56 -9.26 5.69 6.14
C ARG A 56 -10.65 5.15 6.42
N LEU A 57 -10.73 4.04 7.15
CA LEU A 57 -11.98 3.44 7.60
C LEU A 57 -11.84 3.15 9.10
N ARG A 58 -12.76 3.70 9.92
CA ARG A 58 -12.80 3.49 11.38
C ARG A 58 -11.44 3.70 12.06
N GLY A 59 -10.72 4.76 11.66
CA GLY A 59 -9.42 5.12 12.22
C GLY A 59 -8.21 4.39 11.63
N GLN A 60 -8.41 3.31 10.86
CA GLN A 60 -7.36 2.52 10.22
C GLN A 60 -7.26 2.82 8.72
N ILE A 61 -6.09 2.62 8.12
CA ILE A 61 -5.92 2.67 6.66
C ILE A 61 -6.06 1.25 6.14
N VAL A 62 -7.01 1.03 5.22
CA VAL A 62 -7.25 -0.27 4.59
C VAL A 62 -7.33 -0.10 3.07
N PRO A 63 -6.85 -1.06 2.27
CA PRO A 63 -7.02 -1.04 0.82
C PRO A 63 -8.50 -1.10 0.42
N TRP A 64 -8.92 -0.29 -0.55
CA TRP A 64 -10.32 -0.25 -1.00
C TRP A 64 -10.45 -0.84 -2.42
N PRO A 65 -11.18 -1.95 -2.62
CA PRO A 65 -11.12 -2.72 -3.87
C PRO A 65 -11.84 -2.05 -5.04
N TRP A 66 -12.77 -1.15 -4.76
CA TRP A 66 -13.53 -0.43 -5.78
C TRP A 66 -13.01 1.00 -5.92
N THR A 67 -11.69 1.09 -6.11
CA THR A 67 -10.95 2.33 -6.36
C THR A 67 -10.58 2.42 -7.83
N LEU A 68 -10.77 3.60 -8.42
CA LEU A 68 -10.29 3.95 -9.75
C LEU A 68 -9.36 5.15 -9.65
N ASN A 69 -8.30 5.17 -10.45
CA ASN A 69 -7.63 6.42 -10.82
C ASN A 69 -7.99 6.72 -12.28
N VAL A 70 -8.51 7.91 -12.55
CA VAL A 70 -8.82 8.37 -13.91
C VAL A 70 -8.05 9.65 -14.15
N ALA A 71 -7.06 9.58 -15.03
CA ALA A 71 -6.24 10.70 -15.46
C ALA A 71 -5.55 11.45 -14.30
N GLY A 72 -5.20 10.76 -13.21
CA GLY A 72 -4.59 11.32 -12.00
C GLY A 72 -5.59 11.56 -10.86
N THR A 73 -6.89 11.47 -11.11
CA THR A 73 -7.94 11.71 -10.11
C THR A 73 -8.45 10.41 -9.53
N GLY A 74 -8.40 10.26 -8.20
CA GLY A 74 -8.88 9.08 -7.49
C GLY A 74 -10.38 9.11 -7.20
N TYR A 75 -11.06 8.00 -7.45
CA TYR A 75 -12.48 7.77 -7.16
C TYR A 75 -12.63 6.48 -6.36
N ARG A 76 -13.56 6.47 -5.39
CA ARG A 76 -13.88 5.28 -4.59
C ARG A 76 -15.38 5.07 -4.57
N PHE A 77 -15.80 3.84 -4.79
CA PHE A 77 -17.22 3.48 -4.91
C PHE A 77 -17.62 2.52 -3.80
N ALA A 78 -18.88 2.60 -3.38
CA ALA A 78 -19.43 1.73 -2.35
C ALA A 78 -19.70 0.30 -2.85
N THR A 79 -19.82 0.11 -4.17
CA THR A 79 -20.13 -1.20 -4.76
C THR A 79 -19.25 -1.47 -5.98
N ARG A 80 -19.03 -2.76 -6.27
CA ARG A 80 -18.37 -3.21 -7.51
C ARG A 80 -19.12 -2.75 -8.76
N SER A 81 -20.45 -2.76 -8.71
CA SER A 81 -21.30 -2.39 -9.87
C SER A 81 -21.12 -0.92 -10.25
N ASP A 82 -21.12 -0.02 -9.27
CA ASP A 82 -20.93 1.41 -9.52
C ASP A 82 -19.51 1.72 -10.01
N ALA A 83 -18.50 1.08 -9.42
CA ALA A 83 -17.13 1.18 -9.93
C ALA A 83 -17.00 0.66 -11.36
N CYS A 84 -17.66 -0.45 -11.71
CA CYS A 84 -17.62 -0.99 -13.06
C CYS A 84 -18.27 -0.03 -14.06
N ARG A 85 -19.42 0.55 -13.72
CA ARG A 85 -20.08 1.56 -14.57
C ARG A 85 -19.16 2.76 -14.81
N ALA A 86 -18.56 3.30 -13.75
CA ALA A 86 -17.62 4.41 -13.84
C ALA A 86 -16.35 4.05 -14.63
N LEU A 87 -15.84 2.83 -14.46
CA LEU A 87 -14.70 2.32 -15.20
C LEU A 87 -14.98 2.30 -16.70
N MET A 88 -16.12 1.76 -17.13
CA MET A 88 -16.47 1.73 -18.55
C MET A 88 -16.54 3.13 -19.16
N ILE A 89 -17.15 4.09 -18.45
CA ILE A 89 -17.19 5.50 -18.86
C ILE A 89 -15.78 6.09 -18.94
N ALA A 90 -14.93 5.85 -17.94
CA ALA A 90 -13.57 6.35 -17.89
C ALA A 90 -12.72 5.82 -19.05
N LEU A 91 -12.88 4.55 -19.41
CA LEU A 91 -12.18 3.95 -20.55
C LEU A 91 -12.57 4.60 -21.88
N GLN A 92 -13.84 4.98 -22.04
CA GLN A 92 -14.32 5.65 -23.25
C GLN A 92 -13.90 7.12 -23.33
N THR A 93 -13.85 7.81 -22.19
CA THR A 93 -13.63 9.26 -22.13
C THR A 93 -12.17 9.67 -21.93
N ALA A 94 -11.39 8.92 -21.14
CA ALA A 94 -9.99 9.20 -20.86
C ALA A 94 -9.02 8.25 -21.59
N GLY A 95 -9.50 7.10 -22.04
CA GLY A 95 -8.68 6.05 -22.66
C GLY A 95 -7.98 5.14 -21.65
N PRO A 96 -7.66 3.88 -22.03
CA PRO A 96 -7.20 2.85 -21.11
C PRO A 96 -5.83 3.15 -20.46
N ASN A 97 -4.94 3.86 -21.15
CA ASN A 97 -3.61 4.23 -20.62
C ASN A 97 -3.68 5.20 -19.44
N ARG A 98 -4.82 5.86 -19.23
CA ARG A 98 -5.02 6.86 -18.16
C ARG A 98 -5.92 6.34 -17.05
N VAL A 99 -6.20 5.05 -17.01
CA VAL A 99 -7.11 4.46 -16.03
C VAL A 99 -6.44 3.32 -15.28
N ASP A 100 -6.41 3.44 -13.96
CA ASP A 100 -5.94 2.39 -13.06
C ASP A 100 -7.12 1.83 -12.24
N VAL A 101 -7.09 0.53 -11.97
CA VAL A 101 -8.21 -0.19 -11.35
C VAL A 101 -7.79 -1.00 -10.12
N GLY A 102 -8.64 -0.99 -9.10
CA GLY A 102 -8.65 -1.97 -8.02
C GLY A 102 -7.61 -1.76 -6.92
N LEU A 103 -7.42 -2.79 -6.11
CA LEU A 103 -6.57 -2.76 -4.91
C LEU A 103 -5.12 -2.34 -5.19
N GLY A 104 -4.53 -2.86 -6.27
CA GLY A 104 -3.17 -2.54 -6.67
C GLY A 104 -3.07 -1.42 -7.71
N GLN A 105 -4.18 -0.75 -8.06
CA GLN A 105 -4.20 0.30 -9.10
C GLN A 105 -3.49 -0.16 -10.39
N THR A 106 -3.93 -1.29 -10.95
CA THR A 106 -3.37 -1.81 -12.19
C THR A 106 -3.83 -0.96 -13.38
N ASN A 107 -2.89 -0.40 -14.13
CA ASN A 107 -3.20 0.36 -15.34
C ASN A 107 -3.82 -0.52 -16.43
N ILE A 108 -5.00 -0.16 -16.92
CA ILE A 108 -5.74 -0.94 -17.92
C ILE A 108 -5.02 -0.95 -19.28
N GLY A 109 -4.41 0.16 -19.70
CA GLY A 109 -3.69 0.24 -20.96
C GLY A 109 -2.47 -0.69 -21.01
N ALA A 110 -1.69 -0.71 -19.93
CA ALA A 110 -0.48 -1.53 -19.85
C ALA A 110 -0.78 -3.02 -19.54
N ASN A 111 -1.72 -3.30 -18.64
CA ASN A 111 -1.91 -4.63 -18.06
C ASN A 111 -3.32 -5.21 -18.28
N GLY A 112 -4.17 -4.54 -19.07
CA GLY A 112 -5.55 -4.97 -19.34
C GLY A 112 -5.67 -6.38 -19.89
N HIS A 113 -4.66 -6.84 -20.65
CA HIS A 113 -4.59 -8.19 -21.21
C HIS A 113 -4.52 -9.31 -20.15
N ARG A 114 -4.24 -8.99 -18.88
CA ARG A 114 -4.25 -9.95 -17.76
C ARG A 114 -5.67 -10.23 -17.22
N TYR A 115 -6.64 -9.45 -17.70
CA TYR A 115 -8.05 -9.56 -17.37
C TYR A 115 -8.84 -10.02 -18.59
N SER A 116 -9.85 -10.85 -18.40
CA SER A 116 -10.78 -11.26 -19.46
C SER A 116 -11.65 -10.08 -19.93
N TYR A 117 -11.91 -9.12 -19.05
CA TYR A 117 -12.60 -7.86 -19.34
C TYR A 117 -12.27 -6.80 -18.26
N PRO A 118 -12.43 -5.49 -18.52
CA PRO A 118 -11.90 -4.46 -17.62
C PRO A 118 -12.42 -4.51 -16.17
N CYS A 119 -13.71 -4.78 -15.97
CA CYS A 119 -14.27 -4.84 -14.61
C CYS A 119 -13.89 -6.10 -13.81
N GLU A 120 -13.18 -7.04 -14.41
CA GLU A 120 -12.51 -8.10 -13.65
C GLU A 120 -11.41 -7.53 -12.75
N GLY A 121 -10.79 -6.39 -13.13
CA GLY A 121 -9.84 -5.67 -12.27
C GLY A 121 -10.45 -5.08 -11.00
N LEU A 122 -11.78 -5.08 -10.85
CA LEU A 122 -12.51 -4.71 -9.64
C LEU A 122 -12.86 -5.92 -8.76
N ASP A 123 -12.56 -7.14 -9.21
CA ASP A 123 -12.55 -8.32 -8.34
C ASP A 123 -11.28 -8.29 -7.47
N PRO A 124 -11.40 -8.31 -6.14
CA PRO A 124 -10.25 -8.14 -5.25
C PRO A 124 -9.23 -9.28 -5.38
N TYR A 125 -9.67 -10.52 -5.60
CA TYR A 125 -8.76 -11.66 -5.70
C TYR A 125 -8.01 -11.65 -7.02
N LYS A 126 -8.72 -11.39 -8.13
CA LYS A 126 -8.09 -11.29 -9.45
C LYS A 126 -7.12 -10.11 -9.51
N ASN A 127 -7.51 -8.94 -9.01
CA ASN A 127 -6.66 -7.76 -9.01
C ASN A 127 -5.38 -7.98 -8.19
N LEU A 128 -5.49 -8.52 -6.97
CA LEU A 128 -4.32 -8.85 -6.17
C LEU A 128 -3.43 -9.91 -6.82
N SER A 129 -4.01 -10.91 -7.50
CA SER A 129 -3.24 -11.91 -8.23
C SER A 129 -2.43 -11.27 -9.36
N VAL A 130 -3.01 -10.34 -10.10
CA VAL A 130 -2.31 -9.59 -11.15
C VAL A 130 -1.23 -8.69 -10.54
N THR A 131 -1.53 -7.98 -9.44
CA THR A 131 -0.54 -7.17 -8.72
C THR A 131 0.65 -8.00 -8.25
N ALA A 132 0.42 -9.17 -7.66
CA ALA A 132 1.48 -10.07 -7.21
C ALA A 132 2.37 -10.56 -8.36
N GLN A 133 1.77 -10.90 -9.50
CA GLN A 133 2.52 -11.29 -10.71
C GLN A 133 3.41 -10.16 -11.23
N ILE A 134 2.87 -8.94 -11.36
CA ILE A 134 3.65 -7.78 -11.83
C ILE A 134 4.78 -7.47 -10.84
N LEU A 135 4.54 -7.57 -9.53
CA LEU A 135 5.58 -7.39 -8.51
C LEU A 135 6.69 -8.45 -8.63
N ALA A 136 6.32 -9.72 -8.81
CA ALA A 136 7.29 -10.80 -9.02
C ALA A 136 8.14 -10.55 -10.27
N GLU A 137 7.53 -10.10 -11.38
CA GLU A 137 8.23 -9.72 -12.60
C GLU A 137 9.20 -8.55 -12.37
N GLN A 138 8.83 -7.55 -11.56
CA GLN A 138 9.76 -6.47 -11.20
C GLN A 138 10.88 -6.94 -10.28
N LYS A 139 10.61 -7.86 -9.35
CA LYS A 139 11.61 -8.46 -8.46
C LYS A 139 12.61 -9.33 -9.20
N ALA A 140 12.17 -10.04 -10.25
CA ALA A 140 13.02 -10.87 -11.10
C ALA A 140 14.11 -10.05 -11.82
N LYS A 141 13.89 -8.74 -12.02
CA LYS A 141 14.91 -7.81 -12.53
C LYS A 141 15.97 -7.42 -11.49
N GLY A 142 16.01 -8.06 -10.33
CA GLY A 142 16.98 -7.81 -9.26
C GLY A 142 16.58 -6.72 -8.27
N GLY A 143 17.42 -6.53 -7.25
CA GLY A 143 17.17 -5.60 -6.13
C GLY A 143 16.31 -6.20 -5.02
N ASP A 144 16.04 -5.40 -4.00
CA ASP A 144 15.15 -5.75 -2.89
C ASP A 144 13.67 -5.46 -3.22
N TRP A 145 12.77 -5.79 -2.30
CA TRP A 145 11.33 -5.57 -2.49
C TRP A 145 10.96 -4.09 -2.53
N ILE A 146 11.70 -3.21 -1.86
CA ILE A 146 11.49 -1.76 -1.93
C ILE A 146 11.80 -1.26 -3.34
N THR A 147 12.90 -1.73 -3.94
CA THR A 147 13.29 -1.43 -5.32
C THR A 147 12.26 -1.96 -6.31
N ALA A 148 11.81 -3.21 -6.13
CA ALA A 148 10.77 -3.81 -6.97
C ALA A 148 9.45 -3.03 -6.90
N ALA A 149 9.02 -2.58 -5.72
CA ALA A 149 7.83 -1.77 -5.53
C ALA A 149 7.94 -0.40 -6.24
N GLY A 150 9.12 0.24 -6.19
CA GLY A 150 9.37 1.45 -6.97
C GLY A 150 9.24 1.24 -8.49
N ARG A 151 9.73 0.11 -9.01
CA ARG A 151 9.58 -0.27 -10.43
C ARG A 151 8.14 -0.64 -10.78
N TYR A 152 7.40 -1.26 -9.86
CA TYR A 152 5.97 -1.57 -10.04
C TYR A 152 5.19 -0.31 -10.35
N HIS A 153 5.37 0.73 -9.53
CA HIS A 153 4.69 2.01 -9.70
C HIS A 153 5.21 2.81 -10.89
N ARG A 154 6.53 2.86 -11.07
CA ARG A 154 7.17 3.63 -12.15
C ARG A 154 8.37 2.87 -12.72
N PRO A 155 8.16 2.04 -13.76
CA PRO A 155 9.23 1.26 -14.38
C PRO A 155 10.40 2.11 -14.91
N ALA A 156 10.11 3.34 -15.36
CA ALA A 156 11.10 4.30 -15.82
C ALA A 156 12.03 4.85 -14.71
N GLY A 157 11.75 4.57 -13.43
CA GLY A 157 12.55 5.04 -12.32
C GLY A 157 12.41 6.55 -12.06
N GLY A 158 13.51 7.17 -11.64
CA GLY A 158 13.59 8.60 -11.30
C GLY A 158 12.91 8.96 -9.98
N GLU A 159 12.76 10.26 -9.75
CA GLU A 159 12.19 10.79 -8.50
C GLU A 159 10.76 10.28 -8.19
N PRO A 160 9.85 10.07 -9.16
CA PRO A 160 8.55 9.45 -8.86
C PRO A 160 8.69 8.06 -8.24
N ALA A 161 9.59 7.21 -8.76
CA ALA A 161 9.86 5.90 -8.18
C ALA A 161 10.49 6.04 -6.78
N ALA A 162 11.42 6.98 -6.59
CA ALA A 162 12.06 7.23 -5.30
C ALA A 162 11.05 7.68 -4.23
N ARG A 163 10.12 8.58 -4.57
CA ARG A 163 9.01 8.97 -3.67
C ARG A 163 8.14 7.78 -3.31
N TYR A 164 7.79 6.95 -4.29
CA TYR A 164 7.00 5.75 -4.07
C TYR A 164 7.70 4.80 -3.11
N ARG A 165 8.99 4.50 -3.32
CA ARG A 165 9.79 3.63 -2.43
C ARG A 165 9.76 4.12 -0.98
N ARG A 166 9.93 5.42 -0.75
CA ARG A 166 9.90 6.01 0.61
C ARG A 166 8.54 5.84 1.29
N ALA A 167 7.45 6.01 0.55
CA ALA A 167 6.11 5.85 1.09
C ALA A 167 5.77 4.35 1.32
N PHE A 168 6.11 3.50 0.36
CA PHE A 168 6.00 2.04 0.47
C PHE A 168 6.77 1.50 1.67
N ALA A 169 8.02 1.94 1.90
CA ALA A 169 8.83 1.51 3.03
C ALA A 169 8.18 1.85 4.39
N LYS A 170 7.43 2.95 4.49
CA LYS A 170 6.64 3.28 5.69
C LYS A 170 5.50 2.30 5.91
N HIS A 171 4.77 1.93 4.85
CA HIS A 171 3.73 0.91 4.95
C HIS A 171 4.32 -0.45 5.34
N LEU A 172 5.42 -0.85 4.70
CA LEU A 172 6.10 -2.11 4.99
C LEU A 172 6.64 -2.15 6.43
N SER A 173 7.20 -1.03 6.92
CA SER A 173 7.65 -0.92 8.31
C SER A 173 6.50 -1.07 9.30
N ARG A 174 5.36 -0.42 9.01
CA ARG A 174 4.14 -0.54 9.82
C ARG A 174 3.61 -1.97 9.86
N VAL A 175 3.61 -2.66 8.72
CA VAL A 175 3.09 -4.03 8.61
C VAL A 175 4.03 -5.03 9.28
N THR A 176 5.34 -4.92 9.08
CA THR A 176 6.32 -5.85 9.63
C THR A 176 6.70 -5.58 11.09
N GLY A 177 6.47 -4.37 11.59
CA GLY A 177 7.00 -3.91 12.88
C GLY A 177 8.52 -3.63 12.86
N ILE A 178 9.17 -3.68 11.70
CA ILE A 178 10.60 -3.46 11.52
C ILE A 178 10.82 -2.08 10.88
N ASN A 179 11.81 -1.32 11.34
CA ASN A 179 12.12 -0.02 10.74
C ASN A 179 12.91 -0.21 9.42
N LEU A 180 12.23 -0.05 8.28
CA LEU A 180 12.80 -0.19 6.96
C LEU A 180 12.86 1.16 6.26
N MET A 181 14.06 1.52 5.78
CA MET A 181 14.29 2.76 5.04
C MET A 181 14.46 2.46 3.56
N ALA A 182 13.87 3.28 2.70
CA ALA A 182 14.15 3.23 1.28
C ALA A 182 15.50 3.88 0.99
N ASN A 183 16.49 3.05 0.66
CA ASN A 183 17.75 3.54 0.11
C ASN A 183 17.52 3.91 -1.36
N ASN A 184 17.94 5.10 -1.77
CA ASN A 184 17.90 5.52 -3.16
C ASN A 184 19.26 5.19 -3.78
N PRO A 185 19.38 4.19 -4.66
CA PRO A 185 20.51 4.14 -5.59
C PRO A 185 20.42 5.28 -6.61
#